data_AF-B5YKL8-F1
#
_entry.id   AF-B5YKL8-F1
#
_cell.length_a   1.000
_cell.length_b   1.000
_cell.length_c   1.000
_cell.angle_alpha   90.00
_cell.angle_beta   90.00
_cell.angle_gamma   90.00
#
_symmetry.space_group_name_H-M   'P 1'
#
loop_
_entity.id
_entity.type
_entity.pdbx_description
1 polymer ?
#
loop_
_entity_poly.entity_id
_entity_poly.type
_entity_poly.pdbx_seq_one_letter_code
_entity_poly.pdbx_strand_id
1 'polypeptide(L)' 'MRIRTYLKIGDRVRHLNYAYWGIGEVIEEKNSHLPGGLCLVRILFEDGIERSFINNLDHEMCCYYMGIRLIEEFSIWEI' A
#
# COMPACT_ATOMS: atom_id res chain seq x y z
N MET A 1 2.96 -18.52 -1.08
CA MET A 1 3.63 -17.59 -0.14
C MET A 1 3.01 -16.22 -0.38
N ARG A 2 2.32 -15.60 0.58
CA ARG A 2 1.77 -14.25 0.37
C ARG A 2 2.96 -13.28 0.30
N ILE A 3 3.13 -12.64 -0.85
CA ILE A 3 4.18 -11.64 -1.05
C ILE A 3 3.97 -10.56 0.02
N ARG A 4 4.99 -10.36 0.87
CA ARG A 4 4.99 -9.29 1.86
C ARG A 4 5.24 -8.00 1.10
N THR A 5 4.19 -7.21 0.97
CA THR A 5 4.18 -6.04 0.12
C THR A 5 4.83 -4.85 0.82
N TYR A 6 6.01 -4.45 0.35
CA TYR A 6 6.50 -3.08 0.50
C TYR A 6 5.98 -2.28 -0.70
N LEU A 7 5.23 -1.22 -0.44
CA LEU A 7 4.57 -0.44 -1.49
C LEU A 7 5.49 0.61 -2.11
N LYS A 8 5.32 0.86 -3.41
CA LYS A 8 6.02 1.88 -4.19
C LYS A 8 5.03 2.78 -4.93
N ILE A 9 5.47 3.97 -5.34
CA ILE A 9 4.66 4.86 -6.20
C ILE A 9 4.18 4.10 -7.44
N GLY A 10 2.88 4.25 -7.76
CA GLY A 10 2.20 3.59 -8.87
C GLY A 10 1.55 2.24 -8.52
N ASP A 11 1.87 1.65 -7.35
CA ASP A 11 1.23 0.42 -6.92
C ASP A 11 -0.27 0.62 -6.72
N ARG A 12 -1.07 -0.30 -7.29
CA ARG A 12 -2.52 -0.34 -7.09
C ARG A 12 -2.88 -1.31 -5.97
N VAL A 13 -3.71 -0.84 -5.06
CA VAL A 13 -4.05 -1.56 -3.83
C VAL A 13 -5.53 -1.53 -3.53
N ARG A 14 -5.96 -2.43 -2.63
CA ARG A 14 -7.28 -2.37 -1.97
C ARG A 14 -7.13 -2.53 -0.48
N HIS A 15 -8.12 -2.04 0.28
CA HIS A 15 -8.21 -2.29 1.71
C HIS A 15 -9.17 -3.44 2.01
N LEU A 16 -8.74 -4.44 2.79
CA LEU A 16 -9.56 -5.62 3.10
C LEU A 16 -10.85 -5.30 3.87
N ASN A 17 -10.76 -4.42 4.87
CA ASN A 17 -11.90 -4.08 5.74
C ASN A 17 -12.70 -2.85 5.29
N TYR A 18 -12.17 -2.08 4.33
CA TYR A 18 -12.76 -0.82 3.87
C TYR A 18 -12.91 -0.86 2.35
N ALA A 19 -13.58 -1.89 1.85
CA ALA A 19 -13.75 -2.12 0.42
C ALA A 19 -14.46 -0.96 -0.29
N TYR A 20 -15.26 -0.17 0.43
CA TYR A 20 -15.95 1.01 -0.12
C TYR A 20 -15.01 2.17 -0.46
N TRP A 21 -13.74 2.15 -0.05
CA TRP A 21 -12.73 3.11 -0.54
C TRP A 21 -12.39 2.87 -2.02
N GLY A 22 -12.72 1.68 -2.55
CA GLY A 22 -12.36 1.29 -3.91
C GLY A 22 -10.87 0.97 -4.05
N ILE A 23 -10.38 1.06 -5.29
CA ILE A 23 -8.96 0.87 -5.61
C ILE A 23 -8.19 2.14 -5.22
N GLY A 24 -7.03 1.94 -4.59
CA GLY A 24 -6.09 3.01 -4.30
C GLY A 24 -4.85 2.93 -5.19
N GLU A 25 -4.29 4.08 -5.54
CA GLU A 25 -2.97 4.21 -6.16
C GLU A 25 -2.01 4.89 -5.20
N VAL A 26 -0.81 4.33 -5.04
CA VAL A 26 0.24 4.96 -4.25
C VAL A 26 0.79 6.16 -5.01
N ILE A 27 0.57 7.36 -4.47
CA ILE A 27 0.97 8.63 -5.09
C ILE A 27 2.21 9.26 -4.42
N GLU A 28 2.61 8.78 -3.25
CA GLU A 28 3.84 9.18 -2.58
C GLU A 28 4.46 8.02 -1.81
N GLU A 29 5.78 7.91 -1.86
CA GLU A 29 6.60 7.08 -0.99
C GLU A 29 7.66 7.96 -0.29
N LYS A 30 7.77 7.84 1.04
CA LYS A 30 8.82 8.47 1.84
C LYS A 30 9.56 7.40 2.63
N ASN A 31 10.86 7.26 2.36
CA ASN A 31 11.74 6.34 3.06
C ASN A 31 13.01 7.06 3.53
N SER A 32 13.37 6.85 4.80
CA SER A 32 14.62 7.31 5.40
C SER A 32 15.45 6.12 5.88
N HIS A 33 16.75 6.16 5.60
CA HIS A 33 17.70 5.13 5.99
C HIS A 33 18.32 5.37 7.37
N LEU A 34 17.91 6.44 8.06
CA LEU A 34 18.38 6.73 9.41
C LEU A 34 17.61 5.88 10.44
N PRO A 35 18.24 5.43 11.54
CA PRO A 35 17.52 4.78 12.63
C PRO A 35 16.38 5.66 13.16
N GLY A 36 15.16 5.10 13.21
CA GLY A 36 13.95 5.84 13.59
C GLY A 36 13.41 6.77 12.49
N GLY A 37 13.95 6.70 11.28
CA GLY A 37 13.50 7.48 10.12
C GLY A 37 12.08 7.13 9.65
N LEU A 38 11.50 8.03 8.86
CA LEU A 38 10.17 7.86 8.29
C LEU A 38 10.14 6.75 7.22
N CYS A 39 9.10 5.94 7.24
CA CYS A 39 8.80 4.96 6.21
C CYS A 39 7.27 4.92 6.00
N LEU A 40 6.79 5.71 5.06
CA LEU A 40 5.37 5.98 4.84
C LEU A 40 5.04 5.93 3.34
N VAL A 41 3.79 5.61 3.03
CA VAL A 41 3.19 5.81 1.71
C VAL A 41 1.90 6.61 1.82
N ARG A 42 1.56 7.35 0.76
CA ARG A 42 0.26 7.98 0.61
C ARG A 42 -0.47 7.38 -0.57
N ILE A 43 -1.74 7.03 -0.34
CA ILE A 43 -2.58 6.36 -1.31
C ILE A 43 -3.79 7.25 -1.59
N LEU A 44 -4.05 7.53 -2.86
CA LEU A 44 -5.29 8.15 -3.33
C LEU A 44 -6.27 7.03 -3.70
N PHE A 45 -7.39 6.97 -3.00
CA PHE A 45 -8.45 6.00 -3.24
C PHE A 45 -9.52 6.55 -4.20
N GLU A 46 -10.27 5.65 -4.85
CA GLU A 46 -11.38 5.99 -5.76
C GLU A 46 -12.51 6.78 -5.09
N ASP A 47 -12.61 6.73 -3.76
CA ASP A 47 -13.49 7.62 -2.99
C ASP A 47 -13.02 9.08 -2.95
N GLY A 48 -11.89 9.40 -3.58
CA GLY A 48 -11.31 10.73 -3.69
C GLY A 48 -10.49 11.16 -2.47
N ILE A 49 -10.29 10.28 -1.48
CA ILE A 49 -9.63 10.62 -0.22
C ILE A 49 -8.21 10.03 -0.18
N GLU A 50 -7.23 10.90 0.06
CA GLU A 50 -5.85 10.52 0.33
C GLU A 50 -5.69 9.98 1.75
N ARG A 51 -4.96 8.87 1.90
CA ARG A 51 -4.67 8.24 3.20
C ARG A 51 -3.21 7.85 3.29
N SER A 52 -2.58 8.15 4.43
CA SER A 52 -1.18 7.80 4.70
C SER A 52 -1.08 6.54 5.54
N PHE A 53 -0.14 5.66 5.22
CA PHE A 53 0.11 4.43 5.96
C PHE A 53 1.60 4.22 6.20
N ILE A 54 1.93 3.46 7.25
CA ILE A 54 3.30 3.05 7.54
C ILE A 54 3.72 1.95 6.57
N ASN A 55 4.81 2.14 5.85
CA ASN A 55 5.31 1.19 4.85
C ASN A 55 6.50 0.36 5.38
N ASN A 56 6.61 0.23 6.71
CA ASN A 56 7.67 -0.52 7.37
C ASN A 56 7.13 -1.87 7.89
N LEU A 57 7.65 -2.98 7.38
CA LEU A 57 7.24 -4.33 7.77
C LEU A 57 7.62 -4.70 9.21
N ASP A 58 8.58 -4.01 9.81
CA ASP A 58 8.95 -4.22 11.21
C ASP A 58 8.06 -3.42 12.18
N HIS A 59 7.16 -2.58 11.65
CA HIS A 59 6.24 -1.78 12.44
C HIS A 59 4.87 -2.47 12.55
N GLU A 60 4.31 -2.55 13.77
CA GLU A 60 3.04 -3.24 14.03
C GLU A 60 1.85 -2.68 13.22
N MET A 61 1.85 -1.35 13.02
CA MET A 61 0.88 -0.62 12.19
C MET A 61 1.24 -0.56 10.69
N CYS A 62 2.09 -1.45 10.18
CA CYS A 62 2.41 -1.53 8.74
C CYS A 62 1.13 -1.61 7.90
N CYS A 63 1.09 -0.95 6.75
CA CYS A 63 -0.02 -0.95 5.80
C CYS A 63 -0.49 -2.38 5.47
N TYR A 64 0.45 -3.32 5.33
CA TYR A 64 0.13 -4.73 5.11
C TYR A 64 -0.61 -5.35 6.32
N TYR A 65 -0.19 -5.09 7.55
CA TYR A 65 -0.90 -5.60 8.73
C TYR A 65 -2.25 -4.91 8.93
N MET A 66 -2.35 -3.64 8.53
CA MET A 66 -3.58 -2.86 8.60
C MET A 66 -4.61 -3.21 7.52
N GLY A 67 -4.25 -4.01 6.52
CA GLY A 67 -5.20 -4.56 5.54
C GLY A 67 -5.06 -4.01 4.12
N ILE A 68 -4.00 -3.25 3.81
CA ILE A 68 -3.66 -2.86 2.44
C ILE A 68 -3.06 -4.05 1.70
N ARG A 69 -3.60 -4.37 0.51
CA ARG A 69 -3.12 -5.46 -0.34
C ARG A 69 -2.85 -4.92 -1.74
N LEU A 70 -1.67 -5.23 -2.28
CA LEU A 70 -1.39 -5.11 -3.71
C LEU A 70 -2.46 -5.87 -4.51
N ILE A 71 -2.84 -5.28 -5.63
CA ILE A 71 -3.73 -5.92 -6.59
C ILE A 71 -2.95 -6.82 -7.57
N GLU A 72 -1.61 -6.71 -7.65
CA GLU A 72 -0.67 -7.44 -8.54
C GLU A 72 -1.33 -8.19 -9.74
N GLU A 73 -1.27 -7.51 -10.89
CA GLU A 73 -1.11 -8.05 -12.25
C GLU A 73 -1.83 -9.36 -12.64
N PHE A 74 -3.16 -9.37 -12.71
CA PHE A 74 -3.91 -10.32 -13.55
C PHE A 74 -3.73 -10.05 -15.06
N SER A 75 -2.49 -9.90 -15.56
CA SER A 75 -2.28 -9.52 -16.97
C SER A 75 -1.08 -10.19 -17.63
N ILE A 76 -0.87 -11.50 -17.45
CA ILE A 76 -0.02 -12.24 -18.42
C ILE A 76 -0.44 -13.70 -18.70
N TRP A 77 -1.54 -14.22 -18.15
CA TRP A 77 -1.95 -15.62 -18.38
C TRP A 77 -3.44 -15.83 -18.76
N GLU A 78 -4.13 -14.79 -19.25
CA GLU A 78 -5.49 -14.93 -19.81
C GLU A 78 -5.53 -14.59 -21.31
N ILE A 79 -4.72 -15.30 -22.11
CA ILE A 79 -4.93 -15.51 -23.56
C ILE A 79 -4.71 -17.00 -23.86
#